data_AF-A0A953J891-F1
#
_entry.id   AF-A0A953J891-F1
#
_cell.length_a   1.000
_cell.length_b   1.000
_cell.length_c   1.000
_cell.angle_alpha   90.00
_cell.angle_beta   90.00
_cell.angle_gamma   90.00
#
_symmetry.space_group_name_H-M   'P 1'
#
loop_
_entity.id
_entity.type
_entity.pdbx_description
1 polymer ?
#
loop_
_entity_poly.entity_id
_entity_poly.type
_entity_poly.pdbx_seq_one_letter_code
_entity_poly.pdbx_strand_id
1 'polypeptide(L)'
;MKILLERKKVAGMLSVAALCLVVAFFSQAGAFTAGGCDGDCEKCHSLNEQEVSGILKKTNLADAKIIGIRISPVKSLWEISLENKGQRGIIYIDFSKRHIVSGPVIEVESGADKTKESYQKIKKKVDFSRIPLENALVMGNRNAPRKVVVFTDPD
;
A
#
# COMPACT_ATOMS: atom_id res chain seq x y z
N MET A 1 -75.03 14.69 -18.33
CA MET A 1 -74.28 14.67 -17.05
C MET A 1 -73.26 13.52 -16.89
N LYS A 2 -73.03 12.64 -17.88
CA LYS A 2 -72.02 11.56 -17.82
C LYS A 2 -70.62 11.98 -18.33
N ILE A 3 -70.55 12.88 -19.32
CA ILE A 3 -69.30 13.29 -19.99
C ILE A 3 -68.38 14.14 -19.09
N LEU A 4 -68.95 14.95 -18.20
CA LEU A 4 -68.17 15.76 -17.23
C LEU A 4 -67.52 14.92 -16.13
N LEU A 5 -68.11 13.76 -15.79
CA LEU A 5 -67.62 12.90 -14.71
C LEU A 5 -66.39 12.08 -15.17
N GLU A 6 -66.39 11.62 -16.42
CA GLU A 6 -65.27 10.90 -17.03
C GLU A 6 -64.04 11.80 -17.22
N ARG A 7 -64.24 13.08 -17.59
CA ARG A 7 -63.13 14.06 -17.70
C ARG A 7 -62.46 14.36 -16.35
N LYS A 8 -63.22 14.39 -15.24
CA LYS A 8 -62.67 14.53 -13.88
C LYS A 8 -61.89 13.29 -13.43
N LYS A 9 -62.34 12.09 -13.79
CA LYS A 9 -61.62 10.83 -13.49
C LYS A 9 -60.30 10.74 -14.26
N VAL A 10 -60.30 11.08 -15.55
CA VAL A 10 -59.08 11.05 -16.39
C VAL A 10 -58.07 12.11 -15.94
N ALA A 11 -58.51 13.32 -15.60
CA ALA A 11 -57.64 14.37 -15.07
C ALA A 11 -57.08 14.03 -13.67
N GLY A 12 -57.89 13.41 -12.80
CA GLY A 12 -57.42 12.91 -11.50
C GLY A 12 -56.42 11.75 -11.63
N MET A 13 -56.65 10.83 -12.57
CA MET A 13 -55.77 9.70 -12.83
C MET A 13 -54.44 10.13 -13.49
N LEU A 14 -54.44 11.15 -14.35
CA LEU A 14 -53.22 11.76 -14.88
C LEU A 14 -52.43 12.52 -13.79
N SER A 15 -53.11 13.20 -12.88
CA SER A 15 -52.46 13.97 -11.80
C SER A 15 -51.84 13.06 -10.72
N VAL A 16 -52.45 11.90 -10.44
CA VAL A 16 -51.89 10.89 -9.51
C VAL A 16 -50.71 10.15 -10.15
N ALA A 17 -50.78 9.82 -11.45
CA ALA A 17 -49.67 9.21 -12.16
C ALA A 17 -48.44 10.13 -12.27
N ALA A 18 -48.64 11.42 -12.51
CA ALA A 18 -47.57 12.42 -12.55
C ALA A 18 -46.93 12.64 -11.17
N LEU A 19 -47.72 12.61 -10.08
CA LEU A 19 -47.21 12.72 -8.72
C LEU A 19 -46.41 11.48 -8.29
N CYS A 20 -46.84 10.28 -8.66
CA CYS A 20 -46.08 9.05 -8.41
C CYS A 20 -44.78 8.97 -9.22
N LEU A 21 -44.72 9.54 -10.43
CA LEU A 21 -43.50 9.54 -11.23
C LEU A 21 -42.43 10.48 -10.65
N VAL A 22 -42.83 11.60 -10.04
CA VAL A 22 -41.89 12.54 -9.39
C VAL A 22 -41.32 11.95 -8.10
N VAL A 23 -42.10 11.18 -7.32
CA VAL A 23 -41.60 10.53 -6.09
C VAL A 23 -40.59 9.41 -6.40
N ALA A 24 -40.66 8.77 -7.57
CA ALA A 24 -39.70 7.75 -7.98
C ALA A 24 -38.31 8.30 -8.37
N PHE A 25 -38.20 9.60 -8.72
CA PHE A 25 -36.94 10.23 -9.11
C PHE A 25 -36.11 10.78 -7.93
N PHE A 26 -36.70 11.00 -6.76
CA PHE A 26 -35.98 11.52 -5.58
C PHE A 26 -35.38 10.43 -4.67
N SER A 27 -35.66 9.15 -4.91
CA SER A 27 -35.21 8.05 -4.05
C SER A 27 -33.82 7.49 -4.37
N GLN A 28 -33.01 8.17 -5.21
CA GLN A 28 -31.62 7.75 -5.49
C GLN A 28 -30.55 8.56 -4.72
N ALA A 29 -30.93 9.33 -3.70
CA ALA A 29 -29.98 9.99 -2.81
C ALA A 29 -29.66 9.11 -1.59
N GLY A 30 -28.92 8.03 -1.79
CA GLY A 30 -28.60 7.08 -0.72
C GLY A 30 -27.52 6.06 -1.05
N ALA A 31 -26.48 6.45 -1.78
CA ALA A 31 -25.30 5.59 -2.01
C ALA A 31 -23.99 6.24 -1.52
N PHE A 32 -24.06 7.19 -0.58
CA PHE A 32 -22.91 7.55 0.23
C PHE A 32 -22.96 6.69 1.48
N THR A 33 -22.47 5.45 1.38
CA THR A 33 -22.10 4.71 2.58
C THR A 33 -21.01 5.51 3.27
N ALA A 34 -21.32 6.05 4.45
CA ALA A 34 -20.36 6.66 5.38
C ALA A 34 -19.42 5.58 5.98
N GLY A 35 -18.99 4.63 5.16
CA GLY A 35 -17.99 3.63 5.45
C GLY A 35 -16.81 3.88 4.53
N GLY A 36 -16.13 5.02 4.72
CA GLY A 36 -14.79 5.19 4.19
C GLY A 36 -13.94 4.01 4.67
N CYS A 37 -13.12 3.44 3.77
CA CYS A 37 -12.29 2.25 4.03
C CYS A 37 -11.44 2.42 5.30
N ASP A 38 -12.01 2.00 6.43
CA ASP A 38 -11.36 1.93 7.74
C ASP A 38 -11.06 0.49 8.16
N GLY A 39 -11.24 -0.46 7.23
CA GLY A 39 -10.88 -1.87 7.38
C GLY A 39 -9.55 -2.22 6.70
N ASP A 40 -9.01 -3.40 7.05
CA ASP A 40 -7.80 -3.99 6.47
C ASP A 40 -7.84 -3.92 4.93
N CYS A 41 -7.08 -2.99 4.35
CA CYS A 41 -7.10 -2.70 2.92
C CYS A 41 -6.71 -3.91 2.05
N GLU A 42 -5.98 -4.88 2.63
CA GLU A 42 -5.57 -6.13 1.99
C GLU A 42 -6.76 -7.06 1.66
N LYS A 43 -7.92 -6.87 2.29
CA LYS A 43 -9.11 -7.68 2.01
C LYS A 43 -9.76 -7.34 0.67
N CYS A 44 -9.61 -6.10 0.21
CA CYS A 44 -10.23 -5.61 -1.03
C CYS A 44 -9.21 -5.36 -2.15
N HIS A 45 -7.93 -5.22 -1.82
CA HIS A 45 -6.87 -4.98 -2.77
C HIS A 45 -5.79 -6.05 -2.66
N SER A 46 -5.35 -6.57 -3.81
CA SER A 46 -4.23 -7.49 -3.89
C SER A 46 -3.23 -7.01 -4.94
N LEU A 47 -1.97 -7.32 -4.67
CA LEU A 47 -0.86 -7.09 -5.58
C LEU A 47 0.09 -8.28 -5.48
N ASN A 48 0.34 -8.96 -6.60
CA ASN A 48 1.24 -10.10 -6.65
C ASN A 48 2.55 -9.78 -7.41
N GLU A 49 3.54 -10.67 -7.30
CA GLU A 49 4.86 -10.47 -7.91
C GLU A 49 4.84 -10.35 -9.44
N GLN A 50 3.91 -11.03 -10.12
CA GLN A 50 3.79 -10.97 -11.59
C GLN A 50 3.31 -9.60 -12.03
N GLU A 51 2.33 -9.03 -11.32
CA GLU A 51 1.82 -7.68 -11.57
C GLU A 51 2.91 -6.63 -11.31
N VAL A 52 3.62 -6.74 -10.18
CA VAL A 52 4.75 -5.85 -9.88
C VAL A 52 5.82 -5.95 -10.96
N SER A 53 6.20 -7.16 -11.37
CA SER A 53 7.17 -7.38 -12.44
C SER A 53 6.71 -6.73 -13.75
N GLY A 54 5.42 -6.83 -14.09
CA GLY A 54 4.83 -6.19 -15.26
C GLY A 54 4.87 -4.66 -15.19
N ILE A 55 4.69 -4.08 -13.99
CA ILE A 55 4.83 -2.64 -13.76
C ILE A 55 6.30 -2.23 -13.90
N LEU A 56 7.23 -2.94 -13.25
CA LEU A 56 8.66 -2.61 -13.27
C LEU A 56 9.25 -2.64 -14.68
N LYS A 57 8.81 -3.58 -15.53
CA LYS A 57 9.20 -3.64 -16.96
C LYS A 57 8.87 -2.39 -17.76
N LYS A 58 7.86 -1.62 -17.35
CA LYS A 58 7.48 -0.35 -17.99
C LYS A 58 8.32 0.84 -17.50
N THR A 59 9.31 0.58 -16.63
CA THR A 59 10.16 1.58 -15.99
C THR A 59 11.64 1.21 -16.14
N ASN A 60 12.54 2.06 -15.62
CA ASN A 60 13.98 1.78 -15.59
C ASN A 60 14.41 0.73 -14.55
N LEU A 61 13.46 -0.02 -13.98
CA LEU A 61 13.67 -1.03 -12.95
C LEU A 61 13.35 -2.45 -13.44
N ALA A 62 13.35 -2.70 -14.76
CA ALA A 62 13.00 -3.99 -15.35
C ALA A 62 13.81 -5.18 -14.81
N ASP A 63 15.08 -4.96 -14.45
CA ASP A 63 16.00 -5.99 -13.93
C ASP A 63 15.98 -6.10 -12.39
N ALA A 64 15.15 -5.30 -11.70
CA ALA A 64 15.09 -5.31 -10.25
C ALA A 64 14.42 -6.59 -9.74
N LYS A 65 15.07 -7.27 -8.79
CA LYS A 65 14.52 -8.43 -8.09
C LYS A 65 13.55 -7.97 -7.00
N ILE A 66 12.35 -8.52 -6.99
CA ILE A 66 11.38 -8.30 -5.91
C ILE A 66 11.84 -9.09 -4.67
N ILE A 67 12.00 -8.40 -3.55
CA ILE A 67 12.34 -8.98 -2.24
C ILE A 67 11.07 -9.23 -1.41
N GLY A 68 10.10 -8.32 -1.51
CA GLY A 68 8.84 -8.44 -0.78
C GLY A 68 7.84 -7.38 -1.17
N ILE A 69 6.57 -7.71 -0.96
CA ILE A 69 5.40 -6.87 -1.19
C ILE A 69 4.60 -6.85 0.11
N ARG A 70 4.21 -5.67 0.58
CA ARG A 70 3.34 -5.52 1.75
C ARG A 70 2.50 -4.26 1.66
N ILE A 71 1.49 -4.13 2.51
CA ILE A 71 0.76 -2.87 2.65
C ILE A 71 1.69 -1.75 3.17
N SER A 72 1.52 -0.55 2.61
CA SER A 72 2.25 0.65 3.07
C SER A 72 1.62 1.23 4.35
N PRO A 73 2.42 1.90 5.21
CA PRO A 73 1.89 2.74 6.27
C PRO A 73 0.97 3.87 5.76
N VAL A 74 1.17 4.29 4.50
CA VAL A 74 0.26 5.23 3.82
C VAL A 74 -0.89 4.45 3.20
N LYS A 75 -2.12 4.79 3.57
CA LYS A 75 -3.33 4.17 3.00
C LYS A 75 -3.30 4.23 1.47
N SER A 76 -3.81 3.18 0.83
CA SER A 76 -3.90 3.04 -0.63
C SER A 76 -2.58 2.88 -1.38
N LEU A 77 -1.47 2.62 -0.69
CA LEU A 77 -0.19 2.26 -1.30
C LEU A 77 0.25 0.85 -0.88
N TRP A 78 0.92 0.16 -1.78
CA TRP A 78 1.75 -1.01 -1.51
C TRP A 78 3.19 -0.57 -1.34
N GLU A 79 3.90 -1.15 -0.39
CA GLU A 79 5.34 -1.01 -0.25
C GLU A 79 6.05 -2.20 -0.90
N ILE A 80 6.94 -1.92 -1.84
CA ILE A 80 7.68 -2.92 -2.60
C ILE A 80 9.16 -2.79 -2.27
N SER A 81 9.73 -3.85 -1.70
CA SER A 81 11.17 -3.97 -1.45
C SER A 81 11.83 -4.60 -2.68
N LEU A 82 12.85 -3.95 -3.22
CA LEU A 82 13.54 -4.36 -4.45
C LEU A 82 15.05 -4.48 -4.22
N GLU A 83 15.71 -5.34 -4.97
CA GLU A 83 17.16 -5.40 -5.12
C GLU A 83 17.51 -5.15 -6.59
N ASN A 84 18.28 -4.09 -6.86
CA ASN A 84 18.73 -3.75 -8.20
C ASN A 84 20.25 -3.53 -8.18
N LYS A 85 20.99 -4.29 -9.01
CA LYS A 85 22.46 -4.20 -9.10
C LYS A 85 23.17 -4.25 -7.73
N GLY A 86 22.70 -5.10 -6.83
CA GLY A 86 23.25 -5.28 -5.48
C GLY A 86 22.83 -4.21 -4.45
N GLN A 87 22.06 -3.20 -4.86
CA GLN A 87 21.50 -2.20 -3.96
C GLN A 87 20.05 -2.52 -3.65
N ARG A 88 19.69 -2.50 -2.37
CA ARG A 88 18.28 -2.64 -1.94
C ARG A 88 17.62 -1.27 -1.89
N GLY A 89 16.33 -1.23 -2.21
CA GLY A 89 15.52 -0.03 -2.16
C GLY A 89 14.07 -0.35 -1.88
N ILE A 90 13.30 0.68 -1.55
CA ILE A 90 11.87 0.60 -1.34
C ILE A 90 11.20 1.61 -2.26
N ILE A 91 10.16 1.17 -2.96
CA ILE A 91 9.26 2.03 -3.72
C ILE A 91 7.83 1.77 -3.28
N TYR A 92 6.93 2.68 -3.64
CA TYR A 92 5.51 2.53 -3.37
C TYR A 92 4.71 2.49 -4.66
N ILE A 93 3.71 1.62 -4.71
CA ILE A 93 2.78 1.52 -5.85
C ILE A 93 1.37 1.77 -5.33
N ASP A 94 0.63 2.67 -5.97
CA ASP A 94 -0.73 2.94 -5.56
C ASP A 94 -1.69 1.79 -5.91
N PHE A 95 -2.82 1.70 -5.22
CA PHE A 95 -3.79 0.62 -5.45
C PHE A 95 -4.35 0.55 -6.87
N SER A 96 -4.36 1.67 -7.61
CA SER A 96 -4.74 1.66 -9.03
C SER A 96 -3.66 1.11 -9.95
N LYS A 97 -2.45 0.85 -9.44
CA LYS A 97 -1.28 0.31 -10.15
C LYS A 97 -0.82 1.23 -11.29
N ARG A 98 -1.05 2.53 -11.16
CA ARG A 98 -0.76 3.54 -12.21
C ARG A 98 0.42 4.44 -11.86
N HIS A 99 0.74 4.55 -10.58
CA HIS A 99 1.75 5.46 -10.07
C HIS A 99 2.76 4.69 -9.23
N ILE A 100 4.03 5.06 -9.43
CA ILE A 100 5.13 4.69 -8.53
C ILE A 100 5.54 5.95 -7.79
N VAL A 101 5.62 5.84 -6.48
CA VAL A 101 6.15 6.90 -5.60
C VAL A 101 7.50 6.43 -5.08
N SER A 102 8.49 7.32 -5.18
CA SER A 102 9.85 7.10 -4.68
C SER A 102 10.17 8.19 -3.68
N GLY A 103 10.69 7.81 -2.52
CA GLY A 103 11.03 8.72 -1.42
C GLY A 103 10.64 8.17 -0.05
N PRO A 104 11.05 8.85 1.03
CA PRO A 104 10.72 8.44 2.38
C PRO A 104 9.26 8.75 2.74
N VAL A 105 8.64 7.85 3.50
CA VAL A 105 7.38 8.06 4.19
C VAL A 105 7.70 8.51 5.61
N ILE A 106 7.41 9.77 5.89
CA ILE A 106 7.57 10.36 7.23
C ILE A 106 6.22 10.37 7.94
N GLU A 107 6.14 9.72 9.09
CA GLU A 107 4.95 9.78 9.95
C GLU A 107 4.88 11.15 10.62
N VAL A 108 3.74 11.84 10.46
CA VAL A 108 3.57 13.23 10.91
C VAL A 108 3.63 13.34 12.44
N GLU A 109 3.04 12.37 13.14
CA GLU A 109 2.94 12.41 14.61
C GLU A 109 4.30 12.29 15.29
N SER A 110 5.13 11.35 14.84
CA SER A 110 6.42 11.04 15.47
C SER A 110 7.63 11.65 14.75
N GLY A 111 7.45 12.11 13.51
CA GLY A 111 8.55 12.46 12.61
C GLY A 111 9.37 11.24 12.14
N ALA A 112 8.93 10.01 12.42
CA ALA A 112 9.67 8.81 12.09
C ALA A 112 9.66 8.50 10.59
N ASP A 113 10.83 8.15 10.05
CA ASP A 113 10.99 7.67 8.68
C ASP A 113 10.63 6.17 8.61
N LYS A 114 9.39 5.88 8.24
CA LYS A 114 8.86 4.52 8.11
C LYS A 114 9.52 3.74 6.97
N THR A 115 9.98 4.43 5.94
CA THR A 115 10.74 3.81 4.85
C THR A 115 12.11 3.36 5.35
N LYS A 116 12.78 4.16 6.19
CA LYS A 116 14.06 3.79 6.80
C LYS A 116 13.92 2.60 7.75
N GLU A 117 12.88 2.57 8.59
CA GLU A 117 12.59 1.41 9.46
C GLU A 117 12.38 0.13 8.63
N SER A 118 11.57 0.25 7.58
CA SER A 118 11.31 -0.80 6.60
C SER A 118 12.58 -1.28 5.91
N TYR A 119 13.44 -0.34 5.53
CA TYR A 119 14.72 -0.62 4.91
C TYR A 119 15.66 -1.39 5.84
N GLN A 120 15.71 -1.06 7.14
CA GLN A 120 16.56 -1.81 8.09
C GLN A 120 16.17 -3.28 8.18
N LYS A 121 14.89 -3.61 8.05
CA LYS A 121 14.40 -5.01 8.08
C LYS A 121 14.87 -5.81 6.86
N ILE A 122 15.01 -5.16 5.71
CA ILE A 122 15.50 -5.78 4.48
C ILE A 122 17.00 -5.57 4.25
N LYS A 123 17.71 -4.82 5.11
CA LYS A 123 19.14 -4.60 4.95
C LYS A 123 19.87 -5.95 5.00
N LYS A 124 20.81 -6.15 4.08
CA LYS A 124 21.62 -7.37 4.04
C LYS A 124 22.37 -7.49 5.36
N LYS A 125 22.09 -8.54 6.13
CA LYS A 125 22.86 -8.87 7.33
C LYS A 125 24.26 -9.31 6.92
N VAL A 126 25.25 -8.92 7.71
CA VAL A 126 26.62 -9.42 7.56
C VAL A 126 26.61 -10.90 7.93
N ASP A 127 27.17 -11.72 7.06
CA ASP A 127 27.41 -13.13 7.35
C ASP A 127 28.70 -13.25 8.17
N PHE A 128 28.53 -13.42 9.49
CA PHE A 128 29.64 -13.51 10.44
C PHE A 128 30.56 -14.71 10.16
N SER A 129 30.06 -15.76 9.49
CA SER A 129 30.89 -16.94 9.16
C SER A 129 31.95 -16.65 8.10
N ARG A 130 31.78 -15.56 7.33
CA ARG A 130 32.71 -15.13 6.28
C ARG A 130 33.79 -14.20 6.79
N ILE A 131 33.76 -13.83 8.07
CA ILE A 131 34.78 -13.00 8.69
C ILE A 131 35.89 -13.94 9.17
N PRO A 132 37.14 -13.80 8.69
CA PRO A 132 38.26 -14.63 9.15
C PRO A 132 38.63 -14.23 10.57
N LEU A 133 38.27 -15.06 11.54
CA LEU A 133 38.50 -14.82 12.97
C LEU A 133 39.71 -15.59 13.52
N GLU A 134 40.42 -16.33 12.67
CA GLU A 134 41.52 -17.23 13.07
C GLU A 134 42.66 -16.47 13.77
N ASN A 135 42.96 -15.26 13.28
CA ASN A 135 44.00 -14.38 13.81
C ASN A 135 43.44 -13.22 14.65
N ALA A 136 42.16 -13.27 15.03
CA ALA A 136 41.54 -12.19 15.80
C ALA A 136 42.02 -12.20 17.26
N LEU A 137 42.36 -11.02 17.78
CA LEU A 137 42.59 -10.84 19.22
C LEU A 137 41.24 -10.85 19.95
N VAL A 138 41.01 -11.89 20.76
CA VAL A 138 39.78 -11.98 21.57
C VAL A 138 39.92 -11.15 22.83
N MET A 139 39.13 -10.08 22.95
CA MET A 139 39.03 -9.28 24.16
C MET A 139 37.73 -9.59 24.91
N GLY A 140 37.84 -9.89 26.22
CA GLY A 140 36.69 -10.18 27.09
C GLY A 140 36.27 -11.65 27.13
N ASN A 141 35.00 -11.91 27.47
CA ASN A 141 34.48 -13.27 27.65
C ASN A 141 34.18 -13.95 26.29
N ARG A 142 34.83 -15.08 26.02
CA ARG A 142 34.61 -15.92 24.83
C ARG A 142 33.16 -16.36 24.62
N ASN A 143 32.40 -16.52 25.71
CA ASN A 143 31.02 -16.99 25.73
C ASN A 143 30.00 -15.85 25.87
N ALA A 144 30.42 -14.60 25.64
CA ALA A 144 29.49 -13.46 25.69
C ALA A 144 28.34 -13.64 24.68
N PRO A 145 27.08 -13.34 25.07
CA PRO A 145 25.91 -13.49 24.20
C PRO A 145 25.91 -12.49 23.04
N ARG A 146 26.68 -11.40 23.15
CA ARG A 146 26.88 -10.40 22.10
C ARG A 146 28.36 -10.35 21.76
N LYS A 147 28.67 -10.43 20.48
CA LYS A 147 30.02 -10.36 19.94
C LYS A 147 30.11 -9.19 18.99
N VAL A 148 31.22 -8.46 19.06
CA VAL A 148 31.54 -7.34 18.16
C VAL A 148 32.86 -7.68 17.51
N VAL A 149 32.95 -7.51 16.18
CA VAL A 149 34.21 -7.62 15.44
C VAL A 149 34.62 -6.21 15.05
N VAL A 150 35.84 -5.84 15.41
CA VAL A 150 36.44 -4.54 15.07
C VAL A 150 37.59 -4.80 14.10
N PHE A 151 37.52 -4.19 12.93
CA PHE A 151 38.66 -4.10 12.02
C PHE A 151 39.38 -2.80 12.33
N THR A 152 40.66 -2.88 12.74
CA THR A 152 41.47 -1.73 13.13
C THR A 152 42.81 -1.79 12.41
N ASP A 153 43.34 -0.61 12.11
CA ASP A 153 44.70 -0.38 11.64
C ASP A 153 45.49 0.22 12.82
N PRO A 154 46.75 -0.18 13.08
CA PRO A 154 47.57 0.39 14.15
C PRO A 154 48.05 1.83 13.92
N ASP A 155 47.95 2.37 12.69
CA ASP A 155 48.29 3.75 12.34
C ASP A 155 47.17 4.76 12.70
#